data_AF-A0A5T1YU91-F1
#
_entry.id   AF-A0A5T1YU91-F1
#
_cell.length_a   1.000
_cell.length_b   1.000
_cell.length_c   1.000
_cell.angle_alpha   90.00
_cell.angle_beta   90.00
_cell.angle_gamma   90.00
#
_symmetry.space_group_name_H-M   'P 1'
#
loop_
_entity.id
_entity.type
_entity.pdbx_description
1 polymer ?
#
loop_
_entity_poly.entity_id
_entity_poly.type
_entity_poly.pdbx_seq_one_letter_code
_entity_poly.pdbx_strand_id
1 'polypeptide(L)'
;MSELLSANDSYFKQSFLKDIPYPKIIEELDFEKILKDLEELFKSFLKEDVELLESDPFKAVLEALAYREMIIRARINESIKATYLHYA
;
A
#
# COMPACT_ATOMS: atom_id res chain seq x y z
N MET A 1 -11.59 23.42 49.89
CA MET A 1 -10.40 23.01 49.11
C MET A 1 -10.72 21.73 48.35
N SER A 2 -11.72 21.80 47.46
CA SER A 2 -12.24 20.66 46.68
C SER A 2 -12.33 21.02 45.20
N GLU A 3 -11.40 21.87 44.72
CA GLU A 3 -11.32 22.36 43.34
C GLU A 3 -10.00 21.96 42.69
N LEU A 4 -9.55 20.72 42.90
CA LEU A 4 -8.30 20.21 42.28
C LEU A 4 -8.49 18.91 41.49
N LEU A 5 -9.73 18.46 41.27
CA LEU A 5 -10.01 17.21 40.56
C LEU A 5 -11.17 17.32 39.55
N SER A 6 -11.42 18.47 38.93
CA SER A 6 -12.12 18.46 37.64
C SER A 6 -11.10 18.03 36.58
N ALA A 7 -10.88 16.72 36.50
CA ALA A 7 -10.05 16.10 35.47
C ALA A 7 -10.47 16.69 34.12
N ASN A 8 -9.48 17.27 33.45
CA ASN A 8 -9.64 17.94 32.19
C ASN A 8 -9.87 16.88 31.11
N ASP A 9 -11.11 16.40 30.99
CA ASP A 9 -11.54 15.43 29.97
C ASP A 9 -11.58 16.03 28.54
N SER A 10 -10.91 17.16 28.33
CA SER A 10 -11.02 17.94 27.10
C SER A 10 -9.87 17.73 26.10
N TYR A 11 -8.88 16.88 26.41
CA TYR A 11 -7.63 16.84 25.62
C TYR A 11 -7.57 15.84 24.47
N PHE A 12 -8.52 14.92 24.29
CA PHE A 12 -8.54 14.08 23.10
C PHE A 12 -9.91 13.47 22.81
N LYS A 13 -10.74 14.15 22.00
CA LYS A 13 -11.97 13.54 21.46
C LYS A 13 -11.64 12.88 20.11
N GLN A 14 -11.80 11.56 20.01
CA GLN A 14 -11.69 10.80 18.74
C GLN A 14 -12.57 11.36 17.62
N SER A 15 -13.63 12.11 17.94
CA SER A 15 -14.49 12.77 16.96
C SER A 15 -13.74 13.74 16.04
N PHE A 16 -12.67 14.39 16.52
CA PHE A 16 -11.83 15.29 15.72
C PHE A 16 -11.09 14.56 14.58
N LEU A 17 -10.86 13.25 14.72
CA LEU A 17 -10.21 12.46 13.67
C LEU A 17 -11.07 12.46 12.40
N LYS A 18 -12.40 12.48 12.49
CA LYS A 18 -13.29 12.48 11.30
C LYS A 18 -13.11 13.70 10.40
N ASP A 19 -12.59 14.79 10.95
CA ASP A 19 -12.41 16.07 10.25
C ASP A 19 -11.02 16.20 9.59
N ILE A 20 -10.09 15.27 9.88
CA ILE A 20 -8.76 15.26 9.26
C ILE A 20 -8.83 14.42 7.99
N PRO A 21 -8.28 14.89 6.85
CA PRO A 21 -8.23 14.07 5.64
C PRO A 21 -7.39 12.82 5.88
N TYR A 22 -7.87 11.67 5.39
CA TYR A 22 -7.12 10.43 5.43
C TYR A 22 -5.75 10.62 4.76
N PRO A 23 -4.65 10.16 5.39
CA PRO A 23 -3.35 10.24 4.78
C PRO A 23 -3.33 9.38 3.51
N LYS A 24 -2.96 9.99 2.37
CA LYS A 24 -2.78 9.31 1.08
C LYS A 24 -1.50 8.45 1.03
N ILE A 25 -1.21 7.75 2.12
CA ILE A 25 -0.03 6.89 2.29
C ILE A 25 -0.36 5.45 1.88
N ILE A 26 -1.62 5.04 2.00
CA ILE A 26 -2.06 3.72 1.55
C ILE A 26 -2.08 3.72 0.03
N GLU A 27 -1.31 2.80 -0.53
CA GLU A 27 -1.22 2.61 -1.97
C GLU A 27 -2.43 1.80 -2.48
N GLU A 28 -3.00 2.20 -3.62
CA GLU A 28 -3.98 1.40 -4.35
C GLU A 28 -3.27 0.30 -5.15
N LEU A 29 -3.67 -0.95 -4.92
CA LEU A 29 -3.03 -2.11 -5.54
C LEU A 29 -3.73 -2.46 -6.86
N ASP A 30 -2.96 -2.47 -7.93
CA ASP A 30 -3.41 -2.86 -9.27
C ASP A 30 -2.43 -3.89 -9.84
N PHE A 31 -2.91 -5.11 -10.04
CA PHE A 31 -2.11 -6.22 -10.56
C PHE A 31 -1.56 -5.91 -11.95
N GLU A 32 -2.41 -5.40 -12.86
CA GLU A 32 -2.06 -5.19 -14.26
C GLU A 32 -1.00 -4.10 -14.39
N LYS A 33 -1.12 -3.06 -13.55
CA LYS A 33 -0.11 -2.01 -13.48
C LYS A 33 1.23 -2.54 -13.00
N ILE A 34 1.24 -3.34 -11.92
CA ILE A 34 2.47 -3.94 -11.38
C ILE A 34 3.09 -4.90 -12.40
N LEU A 35 2.29 -5.72 -13.07
CA LEU A 35 2.76 -6.64 -14.10
C LEU A 35 3.42 -5.87 -15.25
N LYS A 36 2.78 -4.80 -15.74
CA LYS A 36 3.34 -3.95 -16.79
C LYS A 36 4.66 -3.30 -16.38
N ASP A 37 4.75 -2.78 -15.16
CA ASP A 37 5.99 -2.19 -14.63
C ASP A 37 7.12 -3.24 -14.59
N LEU A 38 6.80 -4.48 -14.18
CA LEU A 38 7.75 -5.59 -14.17
C LEU A 38 8.16 -6.04 -15.57
N GLU A 39 7.26 -6.01 -16.55
CA GLU A 39 7.57 -6.31 -17.95
C GLU A 39 8.48 -5.25 -18.56
N GLU A 40 8.22 -3.97 -18.30
CA GLU A 40 9.08 -2.87 -18.74
C GLU A 40 10.48 -2.98 -18.11
N LEU A 41 10.53 -3.28 -16.80
CA LEU A 41 11.77 -3.53 -16.10
C LEU A 41 12.51 -4.75 -16.66
N PHE A 42 11.81 -5.85 -16.94
CA PHE A 42 12.41 -7.04 -17.54
C PHE A 42 12.98 -6.76 -18.93
N LYS A 43 12.22 -6.05 -19.78
CA LYS A 43 12.66 -5.63 -21.12
C LYS A 43 13.90 -4.74 -21.06
N SER A 44 14.05 -3.91 -20.03
CA SER A 44 15.25 -3.05 -19.87
C SER A 44 16.56 -3.83 -19.73
N PHE A 45 16.51 -5.11 -19.34
CA PHE A 45 17.68 -5.98 -19.26
C PHE A 45 18.01 -6.72 -20.56
N LEU A 46 17.08 -6.72 -21.52
CA LEU A 46 17.26 -7.36 -22.81
C LEU A 46 17.98 -6.40 -23.78
N LYS A 47 18.93 -6.94 -24.55
CA LYS A 47 19.67 -6.16 -25.56
C LYS A 47 18.91 -6.01 -26.88
N GLU A 48 17.87 -6.82 -27.06
CA GLU A 48 17.03 -6.86 -28.24
C GLU A 48 15.59 -6.52 -27.82
N ASP A 49 14.84 -5.87 -28.71
CA ASP A 49 13.42 -5.63 -28.51
C ASP A 49 12.67 -6.96 -28.63
N VAL A 50 12.41 -7.58 -27.48
CA VAL A 50 11.64 -8.81 -27.37
C VAL A 50 10.22 -8.47 -26.95
N GLU A 51 9.24 -8.88 -27.76
CA GLU A 51 7.84 -8.92 -27.35
C GLU A 51 7.60 -10.13 -26.44
N LEU A 52 7.13 -9.89 -25.22
CA LEU A 52 6.71 -10.92 -24.29
C LEU A 52 5.30 -11.38 -24.69
N LEU A 53 5.20 -12.60 -25.22
CA LEU A 53 3.92 -13.22 -25.53
C LEU A 53 3.35 -13.92 -24.28
N GLU A 54 2.02 -14.08 -24.23
CA GLU A 54 1.37 -14.82 -23.13
C GLU A 54 1.84 -16.29 -23.05
N SER A 55 2.28 -16.85 -24.18
CA SER A 55 2.82 -18.21 -24.24
C SER A 55 4.25 -18.34 -23.71
N ASP A 56 4.94 -17.24 -23.42
CA ASP A 56 6.33 -17.30 -22.99
C ASP A 56 6.45 -17.79 -21.55
N PRO A 57 7.39 -18.69 -21.24
CA PRO A 57 7.59 -19.18 -19.88
C PRO A 57 7.97 -18.06 -18.90
N PHE A 58 8.56 -16.97 -19.40
CA PHE A 58 8.87 -15.78 -18.61
C PHE A 58 7.63 -15.01 -18.17
N LYS A 59 6.55 -15.01 -18.97
CA LYS A 59 5.30 -14.33 -18.62
C LYS A 59 4.72 -14.88 -17.32
N ALA A 60 4.60 -16.21 -17.21
CA ALA A 60 4.11 -16.86 -15.99
C ALA A 60 4.97 -16.54 -14.75
N VAL A 61 6.30 -16.39 -14.93
CA VAL A 61 7.20 -15.99 -13.84
C VAL A 61 6.94 -14.53 -13.44
N LEU A 62 6.79 -13.62 -14.40
CA LEU A 62 6.50 -12.21 -14.14
C LEU A 62 5.13 -12.04 -13.45
N GLU A 63 4.12 -12.82 -13.83
CA GLU A 63 2.81 -12.84 -13.17
C GLU A 63 2.92 -13.32 -11.71
N ALA A 64 3.69 -14.38 -11.46
CA ALA A 64 3.95 -14.85 -10.09
C ALA A 64 4.68 -13.79 -9.24
N LEU A 65 5.62 -13.05 -9.84
CA LEU A 65 6.30 -11.93 -9.19
C LEU A 65 5.35 -10.77 -8.91
N ALA A 66 4.51 -10.38 -9.88
CA ALA A 66 3.51 -9.34 -9.71
C ALA A 66 2.54 -9.68 -8.57
N TYR A 67 2.08 -10.93 -8.50
CA TYR A 67 1.22 -11.40 -7.43
C TYR A 67 1.93 -11.35 -6.06
N ARG A 68 3.21 -11.74 -6.01
CA ARG A 68 4.00 -11.66 -4.77
C ARG A 68 4.16 -10.21 -4.31
N GLU A 69 4.40 -9.30 -5.24
CA GLU A 69 4.52 -7.88 -4.96
C GLU A 69 3.22 -7.29 -4.42
N MET A 70 2.06 -7.63 -5.02
CA MET A 70 0.75 -7.26 -4.47
C MET A 70 0.60 -7.66 -2.99
N ILE A 71 0.95 -8.89 -2.63
CA ILE A 71 0.86 -9.36 -1.25
C ILE A 71 1.76 -8.54 -0.32
N ILE A 72 2.98 -8.22 -0.76
CA ILE A 72 3.93 -7.43 0.03
C ILE A 72 3.39 -6.01 0.25
N ARG A 73 2.92 -5.34 -0.82
CA ARG A 73 2.35 -3.99 -0.73
C ARG A 73 1.05 -3.98 0.12
N ALA A 74 0.22 -5.03 0.04
CA ALA A 74 -0.95 -5.20 0.90
C ALA A 74 -0.58 -5.29 2.39
N ARG A 75 0.42 -6.10 2.73
CA ARG A 75 0.90 -6.24 4.11
C ARG A 75 1.49 -4.93 4.66
N ILE A 76 2.17 -4.16 3.81
CA ILE A 76 2.67 -2.82 4.17
C ILE A 76 1.50 -1.88 4.45
N ASN A 77 0.49 -1.86 3.57
CA ASN A 77 -0.72 -1.07 3.76
C ASN A 77 -1.45 -1.41 5.07
N GLU A 78 -1.57 -2.70 5.40
CA GLU A 78 -2.14 -3.16 6.68
C GLU A 78 -1.31 -2.69 7.88
N SER A 79 0.02 -2.77 7.80
CA SER A 79 0.91 -2.33 8.88
C SER A 79 0.80 -0.81 9.13
N ILE A 80 0.65 -0.03 8.06
CA ILE A 80 0.43 1.42 8.15
C ILE A 80 -0.91 1.72 8.79
N LYS A 81 -1.99 1.03 8.37
CA LYS A 81 -3.31 1.17 9.01
C LYS A 81 -3.25 0.85 10.51
N ALA A 82 -2.57 -0.23 10.91
CA ALA A 82 -2.43 -0.60 12.32
C ALA A 82 -1.66 0.43 13.16
N THR A 83 -0.81 1.25 12.55
CA THR A 83 0.02 2.25 13.24
C THR A 83 -0.68 3.61 13.37
N TYR A 84 -1.52 3.96 12.40
CA TYR A 84 -2.19 5.26 12.37
C TYR A 84 -3.47 5.24 13.21
N LEU A 85 -3.55 6.12 14.20
CA LEU A 85 -4.70 6.31 15.08
C LEU A 85 -6.02 6.56 14.31
N HIS A 86 -5.91 7.07 13.08
CA HIS A 86 -7.04 7.34 12.22
C HIS A 86 -7.71 6.06 11.65
N TYR A 87 -7.00 4.93 11.63
CA TYR A 87 -7.50 3.63 11.14
C TYR A 87 -7.66 2.59 12.26
N ALA A 88 -7.32 2.93 13.51
CA ALA A 88 -7.47 2.09 14.70
C ALA A 88 -8.87 2.22 15.32
#